data_AF-A0A5C6Y5X0-F1
#
_entry.id   AF-A0A5C6Y5X0-F1
#
_cell.length_a   1.000
_cell.length_b   1.000
_cell.length_c   1.000
_cell.angle_alpha   90.00
_cell.angle_beta   90.00
_cell.angle_gamma   90.00
#
_symmetry.space_group_name_H-M   'P 1'
#
loop_
_entity.id
_entity.type
_entity.pdbx_description
1 polymer ?
#
loop_
_entity_poly.entity_id
_entity_poly.type
_entity_poly.pdbx_seq_one_letter_code
_entity_poly.pdbx_strand_id
1 'polypeptide(L)'
;MKKIILILLALTLTSCVSLFLNKALEKIGVFDEKAKLKSITNNKKSILFIGMHHIGRKEFYKDVAIKVDSLQEIGYVVFFEKVKKNTSNDSLTNDLYKKKIRKITGLKTFKYYDTINNIIFGKIKYKGEYKLTNQPKYPKLNVNMSNAVNADVEIKSLLKEFENKYGEIELSACDIETASNSTEYDCAKIDSDLAEKFSKEFIIDFRNQYLANKINNSKENKILIIYGKGHFEGITSELKSIDSE
;
A
#
# COMPACT_ATOMS: atom_id res chain seq x y z
N MET A 1 -6.98 -0.14 49.15
CA MET A 1 -6.32 -1.25 48.42
C MET A 1 -7.00 -1.60 47.10
N LYS A 2 -8.31 -1.92 47.05
CA LYS A 2 -9.01 -2.27 45.78
C LYS A 2 -8.87 -1.22 44.65
N LYS A 3 -8.92 0.08 44.97
CA LYS A 3 -8.73 1.17 43.96
C LYS A 3 -7.29 1.28 43.43
N ILE A 4 -6.28 0.97 44.24
CA ILE A 4 -4.86 1.00 43.83
C ILE A 4 -4.54 -0.22 42.94
N ILE A 5 -5.12 -1.37 43.27
CA ILE A 5 -5.02 -2.59 42.45
C ILE A 5 -5.65 -2.38 41.07
N LEU A 6 -6.81 -1.69 40.99
CA LEU A 6 -7.44 -1.37 39.70
C LEU A 6 -6.59 -0.42 38.83
N ILE A 7 -5.91 0.55 39.43
CA ILE A 7 -5.03 1.50 38.72
C ILE A 7 -3.77 0.78 38.22
N LEU A 8 -3.16 -0.11 39.02
CA LEU A 8 -2.03 -0.93 38.56
C LEU A 8 -2.44 -1.86 37.41
N LEU A 9 -3.61 -2.49 37.48
CA LEU A 9 -4.12 -3.36 36.41
C LEU A 9 -4.33 -2.57 35.10
N ALA A 10 -4.92 -1.38 35.18
CA ALA A 10 -5.14 -0.51 34.02
C ALA A 10 -3.81 -0.04 33.38
N LEU A 11 -2.79 0.26 34.18
CA LEU A 11 -1.46 0.65 33.68
C LEU A 11 -0.77 -0.51 32.94
N THR A 12 -0.91 -1.76 33.41
CA THR A 12 -0.33 -2.94 32.74
C THR A 12 -0.98 -3.26 31.39
N LEU A 13 -2.29 -3.00 31.22
CA LEU A 13 -2.99 -3.31 29.96
C LEU A 13 -2.58 -2.36 28.82
N THR A 14 -2.25 -1.11 29.12
CA THR A 14 -1.85 -0.13 28.10
C THR A 14 -0.43 -0.36 27.54
N SER A 15 0.46 -0.98 28.33
CA SER A 15 1.82 -1.28 27.88
C SER A 15 1.83 -2.49 26.93
N CYS A 16 0.99 -3.49 27.15
CA CYS A 16 0.89 -4.68 26.30
C CYS A 16 0.48 -4.35 24.86
N VAL A 17 -0.47 -3.42 24.65
CA VAL A 17 -0.91 -3.01 23.31
C VAL A 17 0.23 -2.32 22.53
N SER A 18 0.99 -1.46 23.21
CA SER A 18 2.14 -0.79 22.59
C SER A 18 3.25 -1.78 22.22
N LEU A 19 3.50 -2.78 23.07
CA LEU A 19 4.48 -3.83 22.80
C LEU A 19 4.06 -4.71 21.61
N PHE A 20 2.78 -5.10 21.53
CA PHE A 20 2.28 -5.87 20.41
C PHE A 20 2.37 -5.10 19.08
N LEU A 21 1.98 -3.83 19.09
CA LEU A 21 2.11 -2.96 17.92
C LEU A 21 3.57 -2.84 17.47
N ASN A 22 4.50 -2.57 18.39
CA ASN A 22 5.92 -2.44 18.04
C ASN A 22 6.46 -3.75 17.45
N LYS A 23 6.14 -4.91 18.04
CA LYS A 23 6.53 -6.21 17.48
C LYS A 23 5.93 -6.45 16.09
N ALA A 24 4.68 -6.05 15.85
CA ALA A 24 4.05 -6.17 14.54
C ALA A 24 4.75 -5.29 13.49
N LEU A 25 5.05 -4.03 13.84
CA LEU A 25 5.77 -3.08 12.98
C LEU A 25 7.20 -3.56 12.68
N GLU A 26 7.88 -4.09 13.69
CA GLU A 26 9.20 -4.70 13.55
C GLU A 26 9.17 -5.91 12.60
N LYS A 27 8.24 -6.84 12.81
CA LYS A 27 8.08 -8.04 11.96
C LYS A 27 7.86 -7.70 10.49
N ILE A 28 7.09 -6.65 10.20
CA ILE A 28 6.85 -6.23 8.82
C ILE A 28 8.00 -5.36 8.28
N GLY A 29 8.97 -4.95 9.08
CA GLY A 29 10.16 -4.21 8.67
C GLY A 29 10.01 -2.68 8.65
N VAL A 30 9.02 -2.12 9.34
CA VAL A 30 8.82 -0.66 9.44
C VAL A 30 10.02 0.02 10.13
N PHE A 31 10.72 -0.70 10.99
CA PHE A 31 11.91 -0.22 11.71
C PHE A 31 13.24 -0.56 11.02
N ASP A 32 13.21 -1.25 9.88
CA ASP A 32 14.41 -1.57 9.11
C ASP A 32 15.08 -0.27 8.64
N GLU A 33 16.40 -0.20 8.69
CA GLU A 33 17.17 0.93 8.14
C GLU A 33 17.53 0.73 6.67
N LYS A 34 17.53 -0.52 6.20
CA LYS A 34 17.96 -0.89 4.86
C LYS A 34 16.88 -1.69 4.17
N ALA A 35 16.54 -1.29 2.96
CA ALA A 35 15.66 -2.05 2.10
C ALA A 35 16.36 -3.31 1.58
N LYS A 36 15.65 -4.44 1.57
CA LYS A 36 16.16 -5.67 0.95
C LYS A 36 15.91 -5.60 -0.55
N LEU A 37 16.96 -5.85 -1.33
CA LEU A 37 16.85 -6.05 -2.76
C LEU A 37 16.64 -7.54 -3.01
N LYS A 38 15.51 -7.92 -3.59
CA LYS A 38 15.21 -9.32 -3.93
C LYS A 38 15.28 -9.49 -5.44
N SER A 39 15.91 -10.55 -5.90
CA SER A 39 15.88 -10.93 -7.31
C SER A 39 14.64 -11.78 -7.58
N ILE A 40 13.94 -11.49 -8.67
CA ILE A 40 12.91 -12.34 -9.24
C ILE A 40 13.45 -12.77 -10.61
N THR A 41 13.61 -14.08 -10.81
CA THR A 41 13.92 -14.57 -12.16
C THR A 41 12.62 -14.78 -12.90
N ASN A 42 12.56 -14.33 -14.15
CA ASN A 42 11.57 -14.82 -15.10
C ASN A 42 12.23 -15.47 -16.35
N ASN A 43 13.47 -15.96 -16.20
CA ASN A 43 14.34 -16.56 -17.23
C ASN A 43 14.66 -15.68 -18.47
N LYS A 44 13.95 -14.56 -18.68
CA LYS A 44 14.04 -13.67 -19.84
C LYS A 44 14.55 -12.28 -19.48
N LYS A 45 14.25 -11.80 -18.27
CA LYS A 45 14.51 -10.44 -17.78
C LYS A 45 15.21 -10.50 -16.42
N SER A 46 16.01 -9.48 -16.15
CA SER A 46 16.63 -9.24 -14.84
C SER A 46 15.70 -8.36 -14.02
N ILE A 47 14.97 -8.96 -13.07
CA ILE A 47 13.98 -8.26 -12.26
C ILE A 47 14.48 -8.19 -10.82
N LEU A 48 14.52 -6.96 -10.29
CA LEU A 48 14.81 -6.71 -8.89
C LEU A 48 13.59 -6.08 -8.21
N PHE A 49 13.40 -6.37 -6.93
CA PHE A 49 12.27 -5.91 -6.14
C PHE A 49 12.73 -5.25 -4.86
N ILE A 50 12.22 -4.04 -4.61
CA ILE A 50 12.33 -3.31 -3.35
C ILE A 50 10.93 -3.23 -2.73
N GLY A 51 10.74 -3.94 -1.61
CA GLY A 51 9.49 -3.94 -0.87
C GLY A 51 9.32 -2.68 -0.04
N MET A 52 8.33 -1.88 -0.38
CA MET A 52 8.02 -0.61 0.28
C MET A 52 7.05 -0.79 1.45
N HIS A 53 7.15 0.12 2.40
CA HIS A 53 6.16 0.37 3.43
C HIS A 53 5.66 1.81 3.27
N HIS A 54 4.38 2.06 3.61
CA HIS A 54 3.86 3.44 3.60
C HIS A 54 4.35 4.27 4.79
N ILE A 55 4.78 3.61 5.86
CA ILE A 55 5.35 4.22 7.06
C ILE A 55 6.67 3.52 7.37
N GLY A 56 7.68 4.28 7.78
CA GLY A 56 9.01 3.71 8.02
C GLY A 56 9.99 4.74 8.54
N ARG A 57 11.21 4.27 8.82
CA ARG A 57 12.33 5.12 9.21
C ARG A 57 12.85 5.95 8.03
N LYS A 58 13.41 7.13 8.31
CA LYS A 58 14.01 7.98 7.26
C LYS A 58 15.21 7.28 6.60
N GLU A 59 15.94 6.51 7.40
CA GLU A 59 17.12 5.73 6.98
C GLU A 59 16.74 4.73 5.88
N PHE A 60 15.62 4.02 6.05
CA PHE A 60 15.07 3.10 5.05
C PHE A 60 14.90 3.77 3.69
N TYR A 61 14.19 4.90 3.65
CA TYR A 61 13.91 5.59 2.38
C TYR A 61 15.16 6.22 1.76
N LYS A 62 16.15 6.61 2.58
CA LYS A 62 17.46 7.06 2.09
C LYS A 62 18.20 5.91 1.41
N ASP A 63 18.21 4.74 2.02
CA ASP A 63 18.82 3.54 1.44
C ASP A 63 18.10 3.07 0.17
N VAL A 64 16.77 3.16 0.11
CA VAL A 64 16.00 2.98 -1.14
C VAL A 64 16.48 3.95 -2.21
N ALA A 65 16.57 5.24 -1.91
CA ALA A 65 16.97 6.26 -2.89
C ALA A 65 18.37 5.99 -3.47
N ILE A 66 19.33 5.60 -2.62
CA ILE A 66 20.68 5.23 -3.04
C ILE A 66 20.65 4.02 -3.98
N LYS A 67 19.90 2.97 -3.62
CA LYS A 67 19.79 1.77 -4.46
C LYS A 67 19.12 2.06 -5.80
N VAL A 68 18.06 2.87 -5.80
CA VAL A 68 17.37 3.28 -7.03
C VAL A 68 18.31 4.02 -7.96
N ASP A 69 19.08 4.97 -7.43
CA ASP A 69 20.07 5.74 -8.17
C ASP A 69 21.09 4.81 -8.85
N SER A 70 21.80 3.99 -8.07
CA SER A 70 22.81 3.05 -8.59
C SER A 70 22.25 2.03 -9.57
N LEU A 71 21.02 1.55 -9.38
CA LEU A 71 20.39 0.58 -10.29
C LEU A 71 20.00 1.22 -11.62
N GLN A 72 19.51 2.46 -11.62
CA GLN A 72 19.22 3.19 -12.85
C GLN A 72 20.49 3.49 -13.65
N GLU A 73 21.61 3.80 -12.99
CA GLU A 73 22.92 4.00 -13.65
C GLU A 73 23.39 2.76 -14.43
N ILE A 74 23.08 1.55 -13.93
CA ILE A 74 23.40 0.29 -14.61
C ILE A 74 22.27 -0.23 -15.52
N GLY A 75 21.30 0.64 -15.84
CA GLY A 75 20.28 0.44 -16.86
C GLY A 75 18.97 -0.18 -16.39
N TYR A 76 18.67 -0.22 -15.09
CA TYR A 76 17.33 -0.63 -14.63
C TYR A 76 16.30 0.48 -14.85
N VAL A 77 15.13 0.10 -15.37
CA VAL A 77 13.95 0.97 -15.45
C VAL A 77 13.03 0.70 -14.26
N VAL A 78 12.57 1.76 -13.59
CA VAL A 78 11.73 1.66 -12.40
C VAL A 78 10.28 1.40 -12.78
N PHE A 79 9.69 0.34 -12.20
CA PHE A 79 8.27 0.02 -12.26
C PHE A 79 7.70 0.26 -10.86
N PHE A 80 6.85 1.28 -10.70
CA PHE A 80 6.41 1.74 -9.39
C PHE A 80 4.92 1.60 -9.13
N GLU A 81 4.57 1.46 -7.86
CA GLU A 81 3.19 1.42 -7.36
C GLU A 81 2.56 2.80 -7.25
N LYS A 82 1.51 3.08 -8.00
CA LYS A 82 0.66 4.25 -7.74
C LYS A 82 -0.68 4.05 -8.39
N VAL A 83 -1.64 3.56 -7.61
CA VAL A 83 -3.04 3.44 -8.03
C VAL A 83 -3.48 4.77 -8.64
N LYS A 84 -3.80 4.73 -9.93
CA LYS A 84 -4.09 5.94 -10.70
C LYS A 84 -5.51 6.39 -10.45
N LYS A 85 -5.68 7.71 -10.29
CA LYS A 85 -6.96 8.34 -10.61
C LYS A 85 -7.18 8.25 -12.11
N ASN A 86 -8.43 8.14 -12.52
CA ASN A 86 -8.77 8.13 -13.92
C ASN A 86 -8.67 9.57 -14.44
N THR A 87 -7.60 9.88 -15.18
CA THR A 87 -7.34 11.23 -15.70
C THR A 87 -8.30 11.64 -16.81
N SER A 88 -8.95 10.68 -17.47
CA SER A 88 -10.02 10.92 -18.43
C SER A 88 -11.35 11.30 -17.80
N ASN A 89 -11.51 11.04 -16.49
CA ASN A 89 -12.78 11.23 -15.81
C ASN A 89 -12.82 12.60 -15.14
N ASP A 90 -14.02 13.19 -15.08
CA ASP A 90 -14.24 14.42 -14.33
C ASP A 90 -14.01 14.24 -12.81
N SER A 91 -14.02 15.37 -12.11
CA SER A 91 -13.81 15.38 -10.65
C SER A 91 -14.90 14.62 -9.90
N LEU A 92 -16.15 14.61 -10.41
CA LEU A 92 -17.30 13.98 -9.77
C LEU A 92 -17.19 12.45 -9.82
N THR A 93 -16.80 11.90 -10.95
CA THR A 93 -16.59 10.47 -11.15
C THR A 93 -15.42 9.96 -10.30
N ASN A 94 -14.33 10.72 -10.23
CA ASN A 94 -13.22 10.40 -9.35
C ASN A 94 -13.61 10.48 -7.86
N ASP A 95 -14.54 11.37 -7.50
CA ASP A 95 -15.11 11.45 -6.15
C ASP A 95 -15.99 10.23 -5.84
N LEU A 96 -16.84 9.84 -6.78
CA LEU A 96 -17.67 8.65 -6.70
C LEU A 96 -16.84 7.38 -6.46
N TYR A 97 -15.74 7.20 -7.20
CA TYR A 97 -14.84 6.07 -7.00
C TYR A 97 -14.22 6.05 -5.61
N LYS A 98 -13.84 7.21 -5.05
CA LYS A 98 -13.36 7.27 -3.66
C LYS A 98 -14.44 6.87 -2.66
N LYS A 99 -15.69 7.31 -2.88
CA LYS A 99 -16.83 6.93 -2.03
C LYS A 99 -17.06 5.42 -2.08
N LYS A 100 -17.02 4.79 -3.27
CA LYS A 100 -17.09 3.32 -3.42
C LYS A 100 -15.96 2.61 -2.68
N ILE A 101 -14.71 3.04 -2.85
CA ILE A 101 -13.57 2.48 -2.09
C ILE A 101 -13.76 2.65 -0.57
N ARG A 102 -14.27 3.81 -0.13
CA ARG A 102 -14.53 4.09 1.28
C ARG A 102 -15.67 3.23 1.83
N LYS A 103 -16.73 2.99 1.05
CA LYS A 103 -17.85 2.09 1.38
C LYS A 103 -17.37 0.65 1.59
N ILE A 104 -16.44 0.19 0.75
CA ILE A 104 -15.82 -1.14 0.87
C ILE A 104 -14.92 -1.22 2.11
N THR A 105 -13.97 -0.29 2.23
CA THR A 105 -12.86 -0.40 3.19
C THR A 105 -13.16 0.21 4.56
N GLY A 106 -14.12 1.12 4.64
CA GLY A 106 -14.39 1.94 5.82
C GLY A 106 -13.26 2.92 6.17
N LEU A 107 -12.40 3.27 5.21
CA LEU A 107 -11.27 4.19 5.43
C LEU A 107 -11.77 5.62 5.73
N LYS A 108 -11.55 6.08 6.97
CA LYS A 108 -11.83 7.47 7.36
C LYS A 108 -10.77 8.45 6.84
N THR A 109 -9.55 7.97 6.60
CA THR A 109 -8.47 8.79 6.04
C THR A 109 -7.55 7.93 5.20
N PHE A 110 -7.02 8.51 4.14
CA PHE A 110 -5.95 7.92 3.33
C PHE A 110 -4.56 8.25 3.90
N LYS A 111 -4.48 9.01 5.01
CA LYS A 111 -3.22 9.32 5.68
C LYS A 111 -2.80 8.13 6.55
N TYR A 112 -1.68 7.51 6.19
CA TYR A 112 -1.12 6.37 6.91
C TYR A 112 -0.57 6.74 8.28
N TYR A 113 0.18 7.85 8.37
CA TYR A 113 0.77 8.30 9.62
C TYR A 113 0.68 9.81 9.81
N ASP A 114 0.15 10.22 10.95
CA ASP A 114 0.26 11.58 11.45
C ASP A 114 1.55 11.78 12.23
N THR A 115 2.55 12.36 11.56
CA THR A 115 3.88 12.61 12.12
C THR A 115 3.91 13.66 13.23
N ILE A 116 2.87 14.49 13.35
CA ILE A 116 2.78 15.52 14.41
C ILE A 116 2.30 14.85 15.70
N ASN A 117 1.22 14.09 15.60
CA ASN A 117 0.57 13.46 16.74
C ASN A 117 1.00 12.01 16.97
N ASN A 118 1.89 11.44 16.17
CA ASN A 118 2.29 10.03 16.17
C ASN A 118 1.08 9.08 16.12
N ILE A 119 0.14 9.31 15.20
CA ILE A 119 -1.07 8.49 15.05
C ILE A 119 -1.00 7.71 13.74
N ILE A 120 -1.01 6.39 13.81
CA ILE A 120 -1.07 5.48 12.67
C ILE A 120 -2.56 5.21 12.33
N PHE A 121 -2.90 5.26 11.04
CA PHE A 121 -4.25 5.05 10.49
C PHE A 121 -5.36 5.87 11.16
N GLY A 122 -5.01 7.05 11.70
CA GLY A 122 -5.96 7.93 12.40
C GLY A 122 -6.53 7.36 13.72
N LYS A 123 -6.01 6.22 14.20
CA LYS A 123 -6.58 5.51 15.36
C LYS A 123 -5.55 5.12 16.42
N ILE A 124 -4.37 4.69 15.98
CA ILE A 124 -3.41 4.02 16.86
C ILE A 124 -2.30 5.00 17.23
N LYS A 125 -2.23 5.39 18.50
CA LYS A 125 -1.12 6.19 19.02
C LYS A 125 0.15 5.34 19.07
N TYR A 126 1.14 5.68 18.25
CA TYR A 126 2.46 5.09 18.26
C TYR A 126 3.31 5.72 19.37
N LYS A 127 3.95 4.87 20.19
CA LYS A 127 4.80 5.25 21.33
C LYS A 127 6.18 4.57 21.27
N GLY A 128 6.57 4.03 20.11
CA GLY A 128 7.88 3.42 19.94
C GLY A 128 9.01 4.45 19.86
N GLU A 129 10.23 3.99 20.02
CA GLU A 129 11.44 4.83 20.13
C GLU A 129 11.88 5.42 18.79
N TYR A 130 11.57 4.73 17.68
CA TYR A 130 11.97 5.18 16.35
C TYR A 130 11.06 6.29 15.83
N LYS A 131 11.68 7.36 15.31
CA LYS A 131 10.96 8.39 14.55
C LYS A 131 10.54 7.85 13.19
N LEU A 132 9.23 7.73 12.99
CA LEU A 132 8.65 7.28 11.72
C LEU A 132 8.30 8.46 10.81
N THR A 133 8.29 8.20 9.51
CA THR A 133 7.83 9.12 8.45
C THR A 133 6.97 8.36 7.43
N ASN A 134 6.09 9.10 6.74
CA ASN A 134 5.42 8.57 5.56
C ASN A 134 6.42 8.35 4.42
N GLN A 135 6.12 7.37 3.57
CA GLN A 135 6.82 7.13 2.31
C GLN A 135 6.93 8.42 1.49
N PRO A 136 8.14 8.83 1.09
CA PRO A 136 8.33 9.97 0.20
C PRO A 136 7.71 9.70 -1.18
N LYS A 137 7.36 10.78 -1.90
CA LYS A 137 7.02 10.68 -3.33
C LYS A 137 8.22 10.14 -4.12
N TYR A 138 7.98 9.41 -5.20
CA TYR A 138 9.02 8.78 -6.04
C TYR A 138 10.20 9.67 -6.45
N PRO A 139 10.03 10.96 -6.83
CA PRO A 139 11.18 11.83 -7.10
C PRO A 139 12.14 12.01 -5.92
N LYS A 140 11.65 11.93 -4.68
CA LYS A 140 12.48 11.99 -3.45
C LYS A 140 13.14 10.64 -3.12
N LEU A 141 12.81 9.59 -3.87
CA LEU A 141 13.46 8.29 -3.84
C LEU A 141 14.40 8.11 -5.04
N ASN A 142 14.82 9.21 -5.67
CA ASN A 142 15.67 9.26 -6.87
C ASN A 142 15.13 8.48 -8.09
N VAL A 143 13.81 8.21 -8.13
CA VAL A 143 13.21 7.61 -9.31
C VAL A 143 13.24 8.60 -10.47
N ASN A 144 13.86 8.19 -11.58
CA ASN A 144 13.85 8.97 -12.81
C ASN A 144 12.46 8.93 -13.45
N MET A 145 11.65 9.96 -13.19
CA MET A 145 10.26 10.00 -13.66
C MET A 145 10.11 10.16 -15.17
N SER A 146 11.19 10.45 -15.92
CA SER A 146 11.12 10.58 -17.39
C SER A 146 11.01 9.23 -18.10
N ASN A 147 11.51 8.14 -17.50
CA ASN A 147 11.43 6.79 -18.04
C ASN A 147 10.73 5.78 -17.10
N ALA A 148 10.47 6.14 -15.85
CA ALA A 148 9.79 5.26 -14.91
C ALA A 148 8.35 4.94 -15.35
N VAL A 149 7.96 3.69 -15.15
CA VAL A 149 6.65 3.15 -15.52
C VAL A 149 5.78 3.08 -14.26
N ASN A 150 4.64 3.78 -14.27
CA ASN A 150 3.60 3.46 -13.30
C ASN A 150 3.01 2.10 -13.68
N ALA A 151 3.34 1.09 -12.88
CA ALA A 151 3.04 -0.30 -13.14
C ALA A 151 1.82 -0.81 -12.36
N ASP A 152 1.00 0.12 -11.85
CA ASP A 152 -0.20 -0.16 -11.08
C ASP A 152 -1.47 0.03 -11.91
N VAL A 153 -2.58 -0.46 -11.35
CA VAL A 153 -3.92 -0.37 -11.91
C VAL A 153 -4.56 0.99 -11.66
N GLU A 154 -5.63 1.27 -12.40
CA GLU A 154 -6.51 2.42 -12.13
C GLU A 154 -7.61 2.04 -11.14
N ILE A 155 -8.09 3.02 -10.35
CA ILE A 155 -9.20 2.80 -9.41
C ILE A 155 -10.44 2.29 -10.15
N LYS A 156 -10.74 2.82 -11.34
CA LYS A 156 -11.87 2.35 -12.15
C LYS A 156 -11.78 0.86 -12.46
N SER A 157 -10.59 0.37 -12.80
CA SER A 157 -10.40 -1.04 -13.16
C SER A 157 -10.61 -1.93 -11.94
N LEU A 158 -10.09 -1.53 -10.78
CA LEU A 158 -10.34 -2.25 -9.51
C LEU A 158 -11.82 -2.36 -9.18
N LEU A 159 -12.54 -1.24 -9.23
CA LEU A 159 -13.95 -1.20 -8.91
C LEU A 159 -14.76 -2.00 -9.94
N LYS A 160 -14.47 -1.84 -11.23
CA LYS A 160 -15.15 -2.56 -12.30
C LYS A 160 -14.98 -4.08 -12.14
N GLU A 161 -13.77 -4.57 -11.93
CA GLU A 161 -13.54 -6.01 -11.76
C GLU A 161 -14.22 -6.55 -10.49
N PHE A 162 -14.24 -5.76 -9.40
CA PHE A 162 -14.99 -6.13 -8.20
C PHE A 162 -16.49 -6.21 -8.47
N GLU A 163 -17.07 -5.20 -9.11
CA GLU A 163 -18.51 -5.12 -9.39
C GLU A 163 -18.96 -6.18 -10.40
N ASN A 164 -18.14 -6.49 -11.39
CA ASN A 164 -18.39 -7.59 -12.33
C ASN A 164 -18.51 -8.94 -11.62
N LYS A 165 -17.72 -9.15 -10.55
CA LYS A 165 -17.67 -10.44 -9.85
C LYS A 165 -18.68 -10.55 -8.71
N TYR A 166 -18.91 -9.46 -7.97
CA TYR A 166 -19.67 -9.47 -6.71
C TYR A 166 -20.94 -8.60 -6.73
N GLY A 167 -21.23 -7.92 -7.84
CA GLY A 167 -22.35 -7.00 -7.96
C GLY A 167 -21.99 -5.55 -7.66
N GLU A 168 -22.88 -4.63 -8.02
CA GLU A 168 -22.64 -3.19 -7.90
C GLU A 168 -22.47 -2.72 -6.45
N ILE A 169 -21.54 -1.78 -6.23
CA ILE A 169 -21.36 -1.13 -4.93
C ILE A 169 -22.39 -0.01 -4.79
N GLU A 170 -23.45 -0.31 -4.05
CA GLU A 170 -24.51 0.65 -3.73
C GLU A 170 -24.04 1.67 -2.68
N LEU A 171 -24.17 2.96 -3.01
CA LEU A 171 -23.91 4.07 -2.08
C LEU A 171 -25.22 4.55 -1.47
N SER A 172 -25.27 4.61 -0.13
CA SER A 172 -26.40 5.19 0.60
C SER A 172 -26.42 6.71 0.52
N ALA A 173 -27.52 7.34 0.93
CA ALA A 173 -27.59 8.81 1.08
C ALA A 173 -26.44 9.35 1.95
N CYS A 174 -26.13 8.68 3.07
CA CYS A 174 -24.99 9.00 3.92
C CYS A 174 -23.66 9.00 3.13
N ASP A 175 -23.44 8.01 2.28
CA ASP A 175 -22.21 7.89 1.49
C ASP A 175 -22.08 9.01 0.46
N ILE A 176 -23.20 9.39 -0.16
CA ILE A 176 -23.29 10.44 -1.19
C ILE A 176 -23.12 11.83 -0.57
N GLU A 177 -23.73 12.10 0.57
CA GLU A 177 -23.67 13.39 1.24
C GLU A 177 -22.33 13.63 1.95
N THR A 178 -21.72 12.57 2.49
CA THR A 178 -20.43 12.72 3.20
C THR A 178 -19.29 12.99 2.23
N ALA A 179 -18.65 14.16 2.31
CA ALA A 179 -17.51 14.53 1.46
C ALA A 179 -16.41 13.45 1.47
N SER A 180 -15.81 13.12 0.32
CA SER A 180 -14.85 12.00 0.19
C SER A 180 -13.53 12.22 0.94
N ASN A 181 -13.23 13.46 1.29
CA ASN A 181 -12.06 13.87 2.09
C ASN A 181 -12.37 14.05 3.58
N SER A 182 -13.62 13.89 4.01
CA SER A 182 -14.00 13.99 5.42
C SER A 182 -13.38 12.85 6.23
N THR A 183 -12.82 13.20 7.39
CA THR A 183 -12.40 12.22 8.41
C THR A 183 -13.56 11.70 9.26
N GLU A 184 -14.70 12.36 9.18
CA GLU A 184 -15.96 11.95 9.80
C GLU A 184 -16.72 11.11 8.77
N TYR A 185 -16.69 9.79 8.97
CA TYR A 185 -17.38 8.82 8.13
C TYR A 185 -17.88 7.67 8.99
N ASP A 186 -19.18 7.70 9.29
CA ASP A 186 -19.88 6.72 10.12
C ASP A 186 -21.00 6.00 9.35
N CYS A 187 -20.96 6.06 8.01
CA CYS A 187 -21.88 5.33 7.16
C CYS A 187 -21.67 3.81 7.27
N ALA A 188 -22.74 3.05 7.06
CA ALA A 188 -22.69 1.60 7.01
C ALA A 188 -21.74 1.13 5.88
N LYS A 189 -20.89 0.14 6.18
CA LYS A 189 -19.98 -0.47 5.20
C LYS A 189 -20.69 -1.56 4.42
N ILE A 190 -20.05 -2.06 3.37
CA ILE A 190 -20.45 -3.35 2.80
C ILE A 190 -20.20 -4.48 3.81
N ASP A 191 -20.73 -5.66 3.48
CA ASP A 191 -20.47 -6.90 4.19
C ASP A 191 -18.97 -7.16 4.41
N SER A 192 -18.59 -7.64 5.60
CA SER A 192 -17.18 -7.81 5.96
C SER A 192 -16.46 -8.84 5.09
N ASP A 193 -17.15 -9.88 4.64
CA ASP A 193 -16.55 -10.93 3.81
C ASP A 193 -16.27 -10.37 2.42
N LEU A 194 -17.16 -9.52 1.89
CA LEU A 194 -16.91 -8.79 0.64
C LEU A 194 -15.74 -7.81 0.77
N ALA A 195 -15.61 -7.12 1.91
CA ALA A 195 -14.46 -6.23 2.15
C ALA A 195 -13.14 -7.01 2.22
N GLU A 196 -13.14 -8.20 2.83
CA GLU A 196 -11.98 -9.09 2.85
C GLU A 196 -11.63 -9.60 1.45
N LYS A 197 -12.62 -10.04 0.67
CA LYS A 197 -12.46 -10.43 -0.73
C LYS A 197 -11.90 -9.29 -1.57
N PHE A 198 -12.38 -8.07 -1.37
CA PHE A 198 -11.81 -6.89 -2.03
C PHE A 198 -10.31 -6.73 -1.73
N SER A 199 -9.94 -6.86 -0.46
CA SER A 199 -8.55 -6.74 -0.03
C SER A 199 -7.65 -7.84 -0.61
N LYS A 200 -8.10 -9.10 -0.64
CA LYS A 200 -7.29 -10.22 -1.12
C LYS A 200 -7.26 -10.26 -2.65
N GLU A 201 -8.42 -10.35 -3.27
CA GLU A 201 -8.53 -10.65 -4.69
C GLU A 201 -8.22 -9.44 -5.59
N PHE A 202 -8.44 -8.21 -5.11
CA PHE A 202 -8.30 -7.01 -5.95
C PHE A 202 -7.13 -6.12 -5.51
N ILE A 203 -6.99 -5.87 -4.22
CA ILE A 203 -5.88 -5.06 -3.71
C ILE A 203 -4.56 -5.81 -3.77
N ILE A 204 -4.56 -7.15 -3.69
CA ILE A 204 -3.35 -7.99 -3.84
C ILE A 204 -3.35 -8.70 -5.19
N ASP A 205 -4.22 -9.69 -5.41
CA ASP A 205 -4.05 -10.65 -6.51
C ASP A 205 -4.18 -10.01 -7.89
N PHE A 206 -5.27 -9.29 -8.17
CA PHE A 206 -5.47 -8.59 -9.44
C PHE A 206 -4.32 -7.62 -9.78
N ARG A 207 -3.78 -6.94 -8.76
CA ARG A 207 -2.66 -6.00 -8.93
C ARG A 207 -1.35 -6.73 -9.21
N ASN A 208 -1.13 -7.89 -8.60
CA ASN A 208 0.01 -8.77 -8.91
C ASN A 208 -0.05 -9.25 -10.35
N GLN A 209 -1.21 -9.77 -10.77
CA GLN A 209 -1.45 -10.25 -12.15
C GLN A 209 -1.22 -9.13 -13.16
N TYR A 210 -1.79 -7.95 -12.91
CA TYR A 210 -1.60 -6.81 -13.79
C TYR A 210 -0.13 -6.39 -13.90
N LEU A 211 0.60 -6.34 -12.78
CA LEU A 211 2.02 -6.00 -12.79
C LEU A 211 2.86 -7.06 -13.52
N ALA A 212 2.62 -8.35 -13.27
CA ALA A 212 3.32 -9.44 -13.94
C ALA A 212 3.10 -9.41 -15.46
N ASN A 213 1.86 -9.23 -15.91
CA ASN A 213 1.53 -9.06 -17.32
C ASN A 213 2.21 -7.82 -17.93
N LYS A 214 2.27 -6.72 -17.17
CA LYS A 214 2.94 -5.49 -17.62
C LYS A 214 4.45 -5.65 -17.74
N ILE A 215 5.06 -6.45 -16.87
CA ILE A 215 6.48 -6.81 -16.93
C ILE A 215 6.72 -7.72 -18.15
N ASN A 216 5.93 -8.77 -18.33
CA ASN A 216 6.08 -9.72 -19.43
C ASN A 216 6.00 -9.02 -20.79
N ASN A 217 5.01 -8.14 -20.97
CA ASN A 217 4.78 -7.40 -22.20
C ASN A 217 5.69 -6.16 -22.36
N SER A 218 6.57 -5.89 -21.39
CA SER A 218 7.50 -4.77 -21.47
C SER A 218 8.67 -5.08 -22.40
N LYS A 219 9.15 -4.05 -23.12
CA LYS A 219 10.43 -4.11 -23.85
C LYS A 219 11.66 -4.05 -22.95
N GLU A 220 11.49 -3.68 -21.67
CA GLU A 220 12.61 -3.51 -20.75
C GLU A 220 13.16 -4.86 -20.27
N ASN A 221 14.49 -5.01 -20.31
CA ASN A 221 15.17 -6.25 -19.88
C ASN A 221 15.71 -6.19 -18.44
N LYS A 222 15.90 -4.98 -17.91
CA LYS A 222 16.31 -4.72 -16.52
C LYS A 222 15.23 -3.90 -15.83
N ILE A 223 14.51 -4.51 -14.90
CA ILE A 223 13.34 -3.89 -14.26
C ILE A 223 13.56 -3.84 -12.76
N LEU A 224 13.45 -2.63 -12.18
CA LEU A 224 13.44 -2.43 -10.74
C LEU A 224 12.00 -2.16 -10.30
N ILE A 225 11.40 -3.12 -9.61
CA ILE A 225 10.08 -3.00 -9.03
C ILE A 225 10.20 -2.28 -7.68
N ILE A 226 9.46 -1.18 -7.52
CA ILE A 226 9.26 -0.48 -6.25
C ILE A 226 7.78 -0.54 -5.91
N TYR A 227 7.43 -1.48 -5.04
CA TYR A 227 6.03 -1.83 -4.76
C TYR A 227 5.86 -2.25 -3.31
N GLY A 228 4.63 -2.23 -2.79
CA GLY A 228 4.30 -2.62 -1.43
C GLY A 228 4.81 -4.02 -1.12
N LYS A 229 5.50 -4.18 0.01
CA LYS A 229 6.18 -5.44 0.38
C LYS A 229 5.25 -6.67 0.37
N GLY A 230 3.96 -6.48 0.68
CA GLY A 230 2.96 -7.56 0.69
C GLY A 230 2.71 -8.20 -0.69
N HIS A 231 3.11 -7.54 -1.78
CA HIS A 231 2.90 -8.06 -3.13
C HIS A 231 3.99 -9.02 -3.61
N PHE A 232 5.13 -9.11 -2.91
CA PHE A 232 6.31 -9.80 -3.42
C PHE A 232 6.06 -11.28 -3.80
N GLU A 233 5.43 -12.05 -2.91
CA GLU A 233 5.21 -13.48 -3.15
C GLU A 233 4.23 -13.70 -4.31
N GLY A 234 3.14 -12.92 -4.36
CA GLY A 234 2.17 -13.00 -5.44
C GLY A 234 2.77 -12.62 -6.80
N ILE A 235 3.50 -11.49 -6.89
CA ILE A 235 4.20 -11.10 -8.13
C ILE A 235 5.17 -12.19 -8.58
N THR A 236 5.92 -12.77 -7.64
CA THR A 236 6.87 -13.86 -7.93
C THR A 236 6.15 -15.08 -8.50
N SER A 237 5.00 -15.43 -7.94
CA SER A 237 4.18 -16.56 -8.42
C SER A 237 3.64 -16.30 -9.83
N GLU A 238 3.06 -15.12 -10.05
CA GLU A 238 2.49 -14.73 -11.36
C GLU A 238 3.55 -14.72 -12.47
N LEU A 239 4.74 -14.17 -12.19
CA LEU A 239 5.84 -14.16 -13.17
C LEU A 239 6.31 -15.57 -13.52
N LYS A 240 6.44 -16.47 -12.54
CA LYS A 240 6.81 -17.87 -12.79
C LYS A 240 5.76 -18.63 -13.60
N SER A 241 4.48 -18.32 -13.39
CA SER A 241 3.38 -18.93 -14.15
C SER A 241 3.49 -18.56 -15.62
N ILE A 242 3.73 -17.28 -15.92
CA ILE A 242 3.88 -16.78 -17.29
C ILE A 242 5.09 -17.40 -18.02
N ASP A 243 6.16 -17.76 -17.31
CA ASP A 243 7.33 -18.41 -17.93
C ASP A 243 7.15 -19.89 -18.22
N SER A 244 6.16 -20.52 -17.59
CA SER A 244 5.85 -21.94 -17.77
C SER A 244 4.90 -22.20 -18.95
N GLU A 245 4.37 -21.14 -19.56
CA GLU A 245 3.57 -21.13 -20.79
C GLU A 245 4.45 -21.00 -22.05
#